data_AF-A0A0D2ME35-F1
#
_entry.id   AF-A0A0D2ME35-F1
#
_cell.length_a   1.000
_cell.length_b   1.000
_cell.length_c   1.000
_cell.angle_alpha   90.00
_cell.angle_beta   90.00
_cell.angle_gamma   90.00
#
_symmetry.space_group_name_H-M   'P 1'
#
loop_
_entity.id
_entity.type
_entity.pdbx_description
1 polymer ?
#
loop_
_entity_poly.entity_id
_entity_poly.type
_entity_poly.pdbx_seq_one_letter_code
_entity_poly.pdbx_strand_id
1 'polypeptide(L)'
;MLSLGPASSCDICYERFGQDEKAPWSIECGHVFCGECLQNVNDPRVCPMCRSPFEEESCIKLHVDIDVVPSEPTAAEAADAKEARRIQHAIASIPETGATEPSLRQLIQEGSKFLSAQPRNSFKDLRNAHRIIKYLYDVKMQHRQQAQAIEAAKEQASQLSKEKADLLKQLEKLEETRQYENETATAVENTLREHCAQAKQAQNLASE
;
A
#
# COMPACT_ATOMS: atom_id res chain seq x y z
N MET A 1 23.88 28.38 9.06
CA MET A 1 23.25 27.11 8.63
C MET A 1 24.05 26.60 7.45
N LEU A 2 24.87 25.57 7.68
CA LEU A 2 25.71 24.99 6.63
C LEU A 2 24.80 24.18 5.70
N SER A 3 24.64 24.61 4.44
CA SER A 3 23.97 23.82 3.40
C SER A 3 25.05 23.26 2.48
N LEU A 4 25.37 21.97 2.64
CA LEU A 4 26.26 21.26 1.74
C LEU A 4 25.43 20.65 0.61
N GLY A 5 25.63 21.15 -0.61
CA GLY A 5 25.05 20.57 -1.82
C GLY A 5 26.03 19.60 -2.48
N PRO A 6 25.59 18.77 -3.45
CA PRO A 6 26.45 17.86 -4.20
C PRO A 6 27.58 18.55 -5.00
N ALA A 7 27.49 19.87 -5.16
CA ALA A 7 28.49 20.70 -5.82
C ALA A 7 29.33 21.54 -4.84
N SER A 8 29.21 21.33 -3.53
CA SER A 8 30.00 22.06 -2.54
C SER A 8 31.49 21.76 -2.70
N SER A 9 32.29 22.81 -2.67
CA SER A 9 33.74 22.79 -2.86
C SER A 9 34.45 23.51 -1.73
N CYS A 10 35.73 23.20 -1.54
CA CYS A 10 36.58 23.92 -0.61
C CYS A 10 36.89 25.33 -1.14
N ASP A 11 36.77 26.36 -0.30
CA ASP A 11 37.05 27.75 -0.69
C ASP A 11 38.54 28.08 -0.90
N ILE A 12 39.45 27.15 -0.58
CA ILE A 12 40.90 27.31 -0.73
C ILE A 12 41.38 26.73 -2.06
N CYS A 13 41.12 25.44 -2.31
CA CYS A 13 41.56 24.76 -3.53
C CYS A 13 40.49 24.74 -4.64
N TYR A 14 39.25 25.14 -4.34
CA TYR A 14 38.09 25.06 -5.24
C TYR A 14 37.73 23.66 -5.73
N GLU A 15 38.31 22.62 -5.12
CA GLU A 15 37.96 21.23 -5.40
C GLU A 15 36.71 20.80 -4.64
N ARG A 16 35.95 19.88 -5.24
CA ARG A 16 34.75 19.31 -4.63
C ARG A 16 35.12 18.53 -3.36
N PHE A 17 34.26 18.64 -2.34
CA PHE A 17 34.41 17.80 -1.17
C PHE A 17 34.23 16.32 -1.54
N GLY A 18 35.06 15.48 -0.95
CA GLY A 18 35.10 14.04 -1.19
C GLY A 18 35.33 13.27 0.10
N GLN A 19 36.05 12.15 0.00
CA GLN A 19 36.45 11.34 1.15
C GLN A 19 37.87 11.69 1.61
N ASP A 20 38.25 11.19 2.79
CA ASP A 20 39.60 11.30 3.35
C ASP A 20 40.16 12.74 3.40
N GLU A 21 41.22 13.03 2.66
CA GLU A 21 41.89 14.35 2.65
C GLU A 21 41.04 15.44 2.01
N LYS A 22 40.13 15.06 1.10
CA LYS A 22 39.14 15.98 0.50
C LYS A 22 37.84 16.04 1.30
N ALA A 23 37.74 15.34 2.44
CA ALA A 23 36.58 15.44 3.31
C ALA A 23 36.42 16.87 3.84
N PRO A 24 35.18 17.34 4.06
CA PRO A 24 34.93 18.64 4.66
C PRO A 24 35.24 18.63 6.17
N TRP A 25 35.96 19.65 6.63
CA TRP A 25 36.29 19.89 8.04
C TRP A 25 35.78 21.26 8.45
N SER A 26 35.12 21.33 9.61
CA SER A 26 34.69 22.60 10.22
C SER A 26 35.68 23.03 11.29
N ILE A 27 36.06 24.30 11.26
CA ILE A 27 36.83 24.96 12.33
C ILE A 27 35.91 25.73 13.28
N GLU A 28 36.44 26.21 14.41
CA GLU A 28 35.67 26.89 15.48
C GLU A 28 34.77 28.04 15.00
N CYS A 29 35.23 28.82 14.02
CA CYS A 29 34.45 29.94 13.48
C CYS A 29 33.31 29.50 12.53
N GLY A 30 33.19 28.20 12.25
CA GLY A 30 32.14 27.60 11.43
C GLY A 30 32.41 27.55 9.93
N HIS A 31 33.54 28.07 9.45
CA HIS A 31 33.96 27.88 8.06
C HIS A 31 34.40 26.44 7.79
N VAL A 32 34.24 25.99 6.56
CA VAL A 32 34.49 24.59 6.16
C VAL A 32 35.51 24.54 5.03
N PHE A 33 36.56 23.73 5.22
CA PHE A 33 37.63 23.52 4.24
C PHE A 33 37.90 22.02 4.07
N CYS A 34 38.63 21.61 3.03
CA CYS A 34 39.06 20.21 2.97
C CYS A 34 40.19 19.94 3.96
N GLY A 35 40.33 18.69 4.40
CA GLY A 35 41.37 18.28 5.35
C GLY A 35 42.78 18.62 4.86
N GLU A 36 43.05 18.42 3.58
CA GLU A 36 44.32 18.78 2.95
C GLU A 36 44.64 20.27 3.05
N CYS A 37 43.68 21.15 2.72
CA CYS A 37 43.91 22.58 2.80
C CYS A 37 44.07 23.06 4.24
N LEU A 38 43.39 22.41 5.19
CA LEU A 38 43.47 22.75 6.61
C LEU A 38 44.82 22.37 7.23
N GLN A 39 45.36 21.20 6.86
CA GLN A 39 46.69 20.75 7.26
C GLN A 39 47.79 21.68 6.73
N ASN A 40 47.61 22.26 5.55
CA ASN A 40 48.56 23.18 4.91
C ASN A 40 48.46 24.64 5.41
N VAL A 41 47.59 24.96 6.38
CA VAL A 41 47.58 26.28 7.02
C VAL A 41 48.76 26.38 7.99
N ASN A 42 49.73 27.23 7.65
CA ASN A 42 50.91 27.49 8.46
C ASN A 42 50.61 28.30 9.73
N ASP A 43 51.49 28.21 10.72
CA ASP A 43 51.39 29.00 11.95
C ASP A 43 51.61 30.50 11.70
N PRO A 44 50.81 31.38 12.33
CA PRO A 44 49.68 31.06 13.21
C PRO A 44 48.44 30.58 12.42
N ARG A 45 47.80 29.50 12.91
CA ARG A 45 46.58 28.95 12.31
C ARG A 45 45.41 29.95 12.42
N VAL A 46 45.09 30.59 11.30
CA VAL A 46 43.98 31.55 11.18
C VAL A 46 43.07 31.19 10.02
N CYS A 47 41.76 31.34 10.22
CA CYS A 47 40.76 31.06 9.19
C CYS A 47 41.04 31.90 7.93
N PRO A 48 41.16 31.30 6.73
CA PRO A 48 41.37 32.05 5.49
C PRO A 48 40.23 33.00 5.12
N MET A 49 39.02 32.77 5.67
CA MET A 49 37.82 33.57 5.36
C MET A 49 37.61 34.73 6.35
N CYS A 50 37.68 34.46 7.65
CA CYS A 50 37.37 35.47 8.68
C CYS A 50 38.53 35.81 9.61
N ARG A 51 39.69 35.16 9.43
CA ARG A 51 40.94 35.38 10.21
C ARG A 51 40.83 35.07 11.70
N SER A 52 39.76 34.44 12.15
CA SER A 52 39.67 33.92 13.53
C SER A 52 40.76 32.87 13.76
N PRO A 53 41.51 32.95 14.87
CA PRO A 53 42.46 31.89 15.23
C PRO A 53 41.70 30.59 15.49
N PHE A 54 42.34 29.45 15.22
CA PHE A 54 41.79 28.13 15.51
C PHE A 54 42.90 27.16 15.89
N GLU A 55 42.56 26.15 16.69
CA GLU A 55 43.45 25.05 17.08
C GLU A 55 43.24 23.83 16.17
N GLU A 56 44.28 23.01 16.00
CA GLU A 56 44.15 21.81 15.15
C GLU A 56 43.23 20.78 15.81
N GLU A 57 43.28 20.65 17.14
CA GLU A 57 42.44 19.73 17.90
C GLU A 57 40.95 20.09 17.88
N SER A 58 40.60 21.35 17.60
CA SER A 58 39.21 21.81 17.52
C SER A 58 38.60 21.68 16.12
N CYS A 59 39.36 21.19 15.14
CA CYS A 59 38.89 20.93 13.79
C CYS A 59 38.07 19.63 13.74
N ILE A 60 36.81 19.70 13.30
CA ILE A 60 35.89 18.56 13.26
C ILE A 60 35.69 18.08 11.82
N LYS A 61 36.04 16.81 11.54
CA LYS A 61 35.72 16.14 10.28
C LYS A 61 34.20 15.93 10.17
N LEU A 62 33.59 16.53 9.16
CA LEU A 62 32.16 16.38 8.87
C LEU A 62 31.95 15.10 8.06
N HIS A 63 31.14 14.19 8.60
CA HIS A 63 30.69 13.00 7.88
C HIS A 63 29.46 13.37 7.08
N VAL A 64 29.64 13.50 5.78
CA VAL A 64 28.58 13.86 4.84
C VAL A 64 28.38 12.66 3.93
N ASP A 65 27.13 12.22 3.77
CA ASP A 65 26.75 11.26 2.73
C ASP A 65 26.84 11.98 1.37
N ILE A 66 28.08 12.19 0.92
CA ILE A 66 28.36 12.69 -0.42
C ILE A 66 28.16 11.47 -1.32
N ASP A 67 27.00 11.41 -1.98
CA ASP A 67 26.82 10.53 -3.13
C ASP A 67 27.95 10.85 -4.10
N VAL A 68 28.96 9.99 -4.17
CA VAL A 68 30.09 10.12 -5.08
C VAL A 68 29.50 10.10 -6.48
N VAL A 69 29.30 11.28 -7.06
CA VAL A 69 28.90 11.39 -8.46
C VAL A 69 30.11 10.91 -9.26
N PRO A 70 29.99 9.81 -10.04
CA PRO A 70 31.07 9.35 -10.88
C PRO A 70 31.53 10.46 -11.83
N SER A 71 32.79 10.36 -12.26
CA SER A 71 33.38 11.15 -13.35
C SER A 71 32.43 11.32 -14.52
N GLU A 72 32.53 12.46 -15.23
CA GLU A 72 31.59 12.95 -16.25
C GLU A 72 30.63 11.90 -16.84
N PRO A 73 29.30 12.09 -16.65
CA PRO A 73 28.33 11.09 -17.08
C PRO A 73 28.43 10.88 -18.59
N THR A 74 28.53 9.63 -18.99
CA THR A 74 28.38 9.24 -20.39
C THR A 74 27.01 9.70 -20.91
N ALA A 75 26.88 9.91 -22.22
CA ALA A 75 25.60 10.32 -22.82
C ALA A 75 24.45 9.34 -22.49
N ALA A 76 24.77 8.06 -22.27
CA ALA A 76 23.82 7.05 -21.82
C ALA A 76 23.37 7.26 -20.36
N GLU A 77 24.30 7.54 -19.44
CA GLU A 77 23.98 7.84 -18.04
C GLU A 77 23.18 9.14 -17.89
N ALA A 78 23.45 10.13 -18.74
CA ALA A 78 22.67 11.37 -18.78
C ALA A 78 21.22 11.13 -19.25
N ALA A 79 21.02 10.26 -20.24
CA ALA A 79 19.69 9.87 -20.72
C ALA A 79 18.92 9.07 -19.65
N ASP A 80 19.59 8.12 -18.99
CA ASP A 80 19.01 7.33 -17.90
C ASP A 80 18.66 8.21 -16.68
N ALA A 81 19.50 9.18 -16.34
CA ALA A 81 19.23 10.15 -15.27
C ALA A 81 18.07 11.09 -15.62
N LYS A 82 17.85 11.39 -16.91
CA LYS A 82 16.68 12.18 -17.36
C LYS A 82 15.40 11.36 -17.25
N GLU A 83 15.45 10.09 -17.66
CA GLU A 83 14.29 9.20 -17.58
C GLU A 83 13.93 8.86 -16.14
N ALA A 84 14.93 8.60 -15.28
CA ALA A 84 14.73 8.41 -13.85
C ALA A 84 14.04 9.63 -13.22
N ARG A 85 14.49 10.84 -13.56
CA ARG A 85 13.86 12.09 -13.10
C ARG A 85 12.44 12.25 -13.60
N ARG A 86 12.16 11.89 -14.86
CA ARG A 86 10.79 11.92 -15.42
C ARG A 86 9.85 11.02 -14.61
N ILE A 87 10.26 9.77 -14.36
CA ILE A 87 9.46 8.81 -13.59
C ILE A 87 9.31 9.28 -12.15
N GLN A 88 10.38 9.76 -11.51
CA GLN A 88 10.34 10.27 -10.14
C GLN A 88 9.40 11.47 -10.00
N HIS A 89 9.44 12.41 -10.94
CA HIS A 89 8.53 13.55 -10.98
C HIS A 89 7.08 13.11 -11.16
N ALA A 90 6.82 12.17 -12.08
CA ALA A 90 5.48 11.63 -12.30
C ALA A 90 4.92 10.90 -11.08
N ILE A 91 5.79 10.23 -10.32
CA ILE A 91 5.47 9.63 -9.02
C ILE A 91 5.14 10.70 -7.98
N ALA A 92 5.98 11.73 -7.87
CA ALA A 92 5.83 12.81 -6.89
C ALA A 92 4.59 13.67 -7.14
N SER A 93 4.10 13.79 -8.38
CA SER A 93 2.91 14.58 -8.70
C SER A 93 1.59 13.87 -8.39
N ILE A 94 1.58 12.55 -8.15
CA ILE A 94 0.35 11.77 -7.90
C ILE A 94 -0.50 12.34 -6.75
N PRO A 95 0.08 12.72 -5.58
CA PRO A 95 -0.71 13.26 -4.47
C PRO A 95 -1.33 14.62 -4.79
N GLU A 96 -0.70 15.42 -5.65
CA GLU A 96 -1.11 16.80 -5.96
C GLU A 96 -2.19 16.84 -7.04
N THR A 97 -1.97 16.14 -8.16
CA THR A 97 -2.88 16.18 -9.31
C THR A 97 -3.90 15.05 -9.29
N GLY A 98 -3.69 14.05 -8.44
CA GLY A 98 -4.33 12.75 -8.59
C GLY A 98 -3.79 11.99 -9.81
N ALA A 99 -4.14 10.71 -9.88
CA ALA A 99 -3.85 9.86 -11.04
C ALA A 99 -5.05 8.96 -11.36
N THR A 100 -5.33 8.78 -12.65
CA THR A 100 -6.33 7.80 -13.09
C THR A 100 -5.76 6.39 -12.99
N GLU A 101 -6.62 5.38 -12.87
CA GLU A 101 -6.16 3.99 -12.80
C GLU A 101 -5.31 3.56 -14.02
N PRO A 102 -5.69 3.91 -15.27
CA PRO A 102 -4.89 3.58 -16.45
C PRO A 102 -3.53 4.28 -16.45
N SER A 103 -3.49 5.58 -16.08
CA SER A 103 -2.23 6.32 -16.06
C SER A 103 -1.27 5.80 -14.99
N LEU A 104 -1.79 5.41 -13.82
CA LEU A 104 -1.00 4.81 -12.75
C LEU A 104 -0.45 3.44 -13.16
N ARG A 105 -1.27 2.60 -13.81
CA ARG A 105 -0.84 1.30 -14.36
C ARG A 105 0.28 1.49 -15.38
N GLN A 106 0.13 2.45 -16.30
CA GLN A 106 1.15 2.78 -17.29
C GLN A 106 2.45 3.24 -16.62
N LEU A 107 2.38 4.14 -15.64
CA LEU A 107 3.55 4.61 -14.90
C LEU A 107 4.28 3.47 -14.17
N ILE A 108 3.54 2.55 -13.55
CA ILE A 108 4.13 1.36 -12.91
C ILE A 108 4.84 0.48 -13.93
N GLN A 109 4.24 0.27 -15.11
CA GLN A 109 4.85 -0.53 -16.19
C GLN A 109 6.10 0.13 -16.74
N GLU A 110 6.06 1.43 -17.03
CA GLU A 110 7.21 2.23 -17.48
C GLU A 110 8.34 2.17 -16.46
N GLY A 111 8.04 2.44 -15.19
CA GLY A 111 9.01 2.37 -14.11
C GLY A 111 9.61 0.97 -13.94
N SER A 112 8.79 -0.08 -14.07
CA SER A 112 9.28 -1.46 -13.98
C SER A 112 10.19 -1.81 -15.15
N LYS A 113 9.84 -1.40 -16.36
CA LYS A 113 10.66 -1.63 -17.56
C LYS A 113 12.00 -0.91 -17.43
N PHE A 114 12.00 0.37 -17.07
CA PHE A 114 13.20 1.16 -16.87
C PHE A 114 14.09 0.54 -15.77
N LEU A 115 13.56 0.35 -14.56
CA LEU A 115 14.32 -0.15 -13.41
C LEU A 115 14.83 -1.58 -13.59
N SER A 116 14.22 -2.38 -14.47
CA SER A 116 14.69 -3.74 -14.80
C SER A 116 15.93 -3.75 -15.71
N ALA A 117 16.10 -2.71 -16.54
CA ALA A 117 17.27 -2.55 -17.40
C ALA A 117 18.48 -1.96 -16.64
N GLN A 118 18.25 -1.40 -15.45
CA GLN A 118 19.26 -0.68 -14.67
C GLN A 118 19.95 -1.56 -13.61
N PRO A 119 21.23 -1.30 -13.27
CA PRO A 119 21.93 -1.99 -12.19
C PRO A 119 21.18 -1.94 -10.85
N ARG A 120 21.29 -3.01 -10.04
CA ARG A 120 20.52 -3.11 -8.78
C ARG A 120 20.79 -1.99 -7.77
N ASN A 121 22.01 -1.44 -7.79
CA ASN A 121 22.44 -0.41 -6.85
C ASN A 121 22.19 1.02 -7.36
N SER A 122 21.73 1.21 -8.59
CA SER A 122 21.38 2.53 -9.13
C SER A 122 19.94 2.91 -8.79
N PHE A 123 19.69 4.22 -8.68
CA PHE A 123 18.38 4.83 -8.46
C PHE A 123 17.59 4.24 -7.27
N LYS A 124 18.26 4.09 -6.11
CA LYS A 124 17.67 3.45 -4.90
C LYS A 124 16.34 4.11 -4.49
N ASP A 125 16.30 5.43 -4.46
CA ASP A 125 15.10 6.17 -4.06
C ASP A 125 13.94 5.96 -5.03
N LEU A 126 14.23 5.98 -6.33
CA LEU A 126 13.23 5.69 -7.36
C LEU A 126 12.71 4.25 -7.24
N ARG A 127 13.57 3.27 -6.96
CA ARG A 127 13.16 1.87 -6.73
C ARG A 127 12.24 1.76 -5.52
N ASN A 128 12.56 2.47 -4.43
CA ASN A 128 11.72 2.50 -3.24
C ASN A 128 10.36 3.15 -3.53
N ALA A 129 10.36 4.32 -4.16
CA ALA A 129 9.14 5.04 -4.53
C ALA A 129 8.26 4.21 -5.50
N HIS A 130 8.86 3.54 -6.48
CA HIS A 130 8.17 2.65 -7.40
C HIS A 130 7.53 1.45 -6.69
N ARG A 131 8.25 0.81 -5.76
CA ARG A 131 7.69 -0.29 -4.94
C ARG A 131 6.50 0.16 -4.11
N ILE A 132 6.62 1.33 -3.47
CA ILE A 132 5.52 1.89 -2.66
C ILE A 132 4.29 2.12 -3.54
N ILE A 133 4.45 2.76 -4.70
CA ILE A 133 3.32 3.02 -5.61
C ILE A 133 2.70 1.74 -6.14
N LYS A 134 3.52 0.75 -6.52
CA LYS A 134 3.02 -0.55 -6.97
C LYS A 134 2.20 -1.23 -5.85
N TYR A 135 2.71 -1.24 -4.63
CA TYR A 135 2.00 -1.78 -3.48
C TYR A 135 0.67 -1.06 -3.23
N LEU A 136 0.68 0.28 -3.22
CA LEU A 136 -0.54 1.08 -3.04
C LEU A 136 -1.58 0.82 -4.14
N TYR A 137 -1.12 0.65 -5.39
CA TYR A 137 -1.98 0.28 -6.50
C TYR A 137 -2.63 -1.09 -6.29
N ASP A 138 -1.85 -2.11 -5.91
CA ASP A 138 -2.35 -3.46 -5.67
C ASP A 138 -3.37 -3.47 -4.51
N VAL A 139 -3.07 -2.77 -3.41
CA VAL A 139 -3.99 -2.62 -2.27
C VAL A 139 -5.30 -1.94 -2.70
N LYS A 140 -5.23 -0.87 -3.49
CA LYS A 140 -6.43 -0.17 -3.99
C LYS A 140 -7.29 -1.09 -4.87
N MET A 141 -6.66 -1.90 -5.71
CA MET A 141 -7.36 -2.89 -6.55
C MET A 141 -8.04 -3.97 -5.72
N GLN A 142 -7.34 -4.52 -4.72
CA GLN A 142 -7.90 -5.51 -3.80
C GLN A 142 -9.09 -4.94 -3.02
N HIS A 143 -8.97 -3.72 -2.50
CA HIS A 143 -10.05 -3.06 -1.76
C HIS A 143 -11.30 -2.89 -2.63
N ARG A 144 -11.15 -2.50 -3.90
CA ARG A 144 -12.27 -2.39 -4.84
C ARG A 144 -12.94 -3.73 -5.11
N GLN A 145 -12.14 -4.80 -5.31
CA GLN A 145 -12.66 -6.15 -5.51
C GLN A 145 -13.42 -6.65 -4.27
N GLN A 146 -12.87 -6.40 -3.07
CA GLN A 146 -13.53 -6.74 -1.82
C GLN A 146 -14.85 -5.98 -1.64
N ALA A 147 -14.88 -4.67 -1.94
CA ALA A 147 -16.11 -3.89 -1.87
C ALA A 147 -17.19 -4.45 -2.81
N GLN A 148 -16.84 -4.83 -4.03
CA GLN A 148 -17.77 -5.47 -4.96
C GLN A 148 -18.25 -6.84 -4.46
N ALA A 149 -17.37 -7.66 -3.89
CA ALA A 149 -17.73 -8.95 -3.32
C ALA A 149 -18.67 -8.80 -2.11
N ILE A 150 -18.44 -7.79 -1.27
CA ILE A 150 -19.30 -7.48 -0.12
C ILE A 150 -20.70 -7.09 -0.59
N GLU A 151 -20.83 -6.22 -1.59
CA GLU A 151 -22.13 -5.82 -2.12
C GLU A 151 -22.87 -7.01 -2.75
N ALA A 152 -22.19 -7.84 -3.53
CA ALA A 152 -22.77 -9.07 -4.09
C ALA A 152 -23.23 -10.05 -2.99
N ALA A 153 -22.42 -10.23 -1.94
CA ALA A 153 -22.77 -11.09 -0.81
C ALA A 153 -23.97 -10.55 -0.01
N LYS A 154 -24.08 -9.23 0.14
CA LYS A 154 -25.25 -8.60 0.78
C LYS A 154 -26.53 -8.82 -0.02
N GLU A 155 -26.46 -8.69 -1.34
CA GLU A 155 -27.61 -8.93 -2.22
C GLU A 155 -28.06 -10.40 -2.14
N GLN A 156 -27.11 -11.34 -2.18
CA GLN A 156 -27.40 -12.76 -2.00
C GLN A 156 -28.01 -13.07 -0.63
N ALA A 157 -27.47 -12.47 0.44
CA ALA A 157 -28.01 -12.66 1.80
C ALA A 157 -29.45 -12.12 1.93
N SER A 158 -29.74 -10.98 1.31
CA SER A 158 -31.09 -10.42 1.25
C SER A 158 -32.06 -11.34 0.50
N GLN A 159 -31.64 -11.89 -0.64
CA GLN A 159 -32.44 -12.82 -1.43
C GLN A 159 -32.74 -14.11 -0.66
N LEU A 160 -31.71 -14.75 -0.08
CA LEU A 160 -31.87 -15.96 0.73
C LEU A 160 -32.75 -15.71 1.97
N SER A 161 -32.69 -14.52 2.57
CA SER A 161 -33.54 -14.14 3.69
C SER A 161 -35.02 -14.10 3.29
N LYS A 162 -35.33 -13.56 2.11
CA LYS A 162 -36.70 -13.54 1.56
C LYS A 162 -37.18 -14.95 1.26
N GLU A 163 -36.37 -15.75 0.57
CA GLU A 163 -36.71 -17.15 0.25
C GLU A 163 -36.96 -17.98 1.52
N LYS A 164 -36.11 -17.82 2.54
CA LYS A 164 -36.31 -18.45 3.84
C LYS A 164 -37.64 -18.02 4.47
N ALA A 165 -37.98 -16.74 4.45
CA ALA A 165 -39.24 -16.25 5.00
C ALA A 165 -40.46 -16.80 4.26
N ASP A 166 -40.39 -16.93 2.93
CA ASP A 166 -41.48 -17.47 2.12
C ASP A 166 -41.65 -18.98 2.32
N LEU A 167 -40.54 -19.72 2.42
CA LEU A 167 -40.57 -21.15 2.74
C LEU A 167 -41.15 -21.41 4.14
N LEU A 168 -40.82 -20.57 5.13
CA LEU A 168 -41.41 -20.69 6.48
C LEU A 168 -42.93 -20.50 6.45
N LYS A 169 -43.45 -19.52 5.69
CA LYS A 169 -44.90 -19.34 5.51
C LYS A 169 -45.55 -20.52 4.79
N GLN A 170 -44.87 -21.14 3.83
CA GLN A 170 -45.38 -22.32 3.15
C GLN A 170 -45.44 -23.53 4.09
N LEU A 171 -44.42 -23.72 4.92
CA LEU A 171 -44.42 -24.78 5.94
C LEU A 171 -45.57 -24.61 6.92
N GLU A 172 -45.80 -23.41 7.44
CA GLU A 172 -46.91 -23.11 8.35
C GLU A 172 -48.27 -23.48 7.74
N LYS A 173 -48.52 -23.08 6.48
CA LYS A 173 -49.76 -23.44 5.76
C LYS A 173 -49.93 -24.94 5.57
N LEU A 174 -48.85 -25.66 5.27
CA LEU A 174 -48.90 -27.11 5.12
C LEU A 174 -49.16 -27.80 6.46
N GLU A 175 -48.61 -27.28 7.56
CA GLU A 175 -48.89 -27.79 8.89
C GLU A 175 -50.35 -27.56 9.30
N GLU A 176 -50.92 -26.39 9.02
CA GLU A 176 -52.34 -26.09 9.22
C GLU A 176 -53.23 -27.03 8.40
N THR A 177 -52.90 -27.22 7.12
CA THR A 177 -53.65 -28.12 6.22
C THR A 177 -53.61 -29.56 6.74
N ARG A 178 -52.42 -30.04 7.12
CA ARG A 178 -52.24 -31.38 7.69
C ARG A 178 -53.02 -31.55 8.99
N GLN A 179 -53.04 -30.53 9.87
CA GLN A 179 -53.83 -30.57 11.11
C GLN A 179 -55.33 -30.70 10.80
N TYR A 180 -55.85 -29.86 9.89
CA TYR A 180 -57.24 -29.91 9.46
C TYR A 180 -57.62 -31.26 8.83
N GLU A 181 -56.79 -31.82 7.97
CA GLU A 181 -57.00 -33.13 7.36
C GLU A 181 -57.01 -34.25 8.41
N ASN A 182 -56.08 -34.21 9.38
CA ASN A 182 -56.03 -35.18 10.48
C ASN A 182 -57.28 -35.10 11.38
N GLU A 183 -57.73 -33.90 11.73
CA GLU A 183 -58.96 -33.67 12.50
C GLU A 183 -60.18 -34.20 11.74
N THR A 184 -60.27 -33.90 10.44
CA THR A 184 -61.35 -34.38 9.56
C THR A 184 -61.34 -35.90 9.45
N ALA A 185 -60.18 -36.51 9.23
CA ALA A 185 -60.03 -37.96 9.15
C ALA A 185 -60.43 -38.65 10.47
N THR A 186 -60.02 -38.08 11.60
CA THR A 186 -60.38 -38.58 12.94
C THR A 186 -61.88 -38.49 13.18
N ALA A 187 -62.53 -37.38 12.80
CA ALA A 187 -63.97 -37.22 12.92
C ALA A 187 -64.73 -38.25 12.07
N VAL A 188 -64.32 -38.44 10.80
CA VAL A 188 -64.90 -39.46 9.91
C VAL A 188 -64.73 -40.87 10.47
N GLU A 189 -63.53 -41.20 10.98
CA GLU A 189 -63.28 -42.50 11.60
C GLU A 189 -64.22 -42.75 12.80
N ASN A 190 -64.39 -41.77 13.67
CA ASN A 190 -65.28 -41.87 14.82
C ASN A 190 -66.74 -42.09 14.39
N THR A 191 -67.24 -41.31 13.43
CA THR A 191 -68.60 -41.49 12.88
C THR A 191 -68.79 -42.87 12.24
N LEU A 192 -67.80 -43.37 11.51
CA LEU A 192 -67.84 -44.72 10.93
C LEU A 192 -67.82 -45.82 11.99
N ARG A 193 -67.01 -45.68 13.04
CA ARG A 193 -66.98 -46.61 14.18
C ARG A 193 -68.32 -46.65 14.90
N GLU A 194 -68.95 -45.50 15.14
CA GLU A 194 -70.29 -45.40 15.73
C GLU A 194 -71.35 -46.09 14.86
N HIS A 195 -71.37 -45.82 13.55
CA HIS A 195 -72.29 -46.49 12.63
C HIS A 195 -72.09 -48.00 12.59
N CYS A 196 -70.85 -48.48 12.58
CA CYS A 196 -70.55 -49.91 12.63
C CYS A 196 -71.03 -50.56 13.94
N ALA A 197 -70.90 -49.86 15.07
CA ALA A 197 -71.39 -50.34 16.36
C ALA A 197 -72.93 -50.43 16.36
N GLN A 198 -73.63 -49.41 15.87
CA GLN A 198 -75.09 -49.40 15.73
C GLN A 198 -75.60 -50.51 14.80
N ALA A 199 -74.95 -50.70 13.65
CA ALA A 199 -75.30 -51.75 12.69
C ALA A 199 -75.15 -53.15 13.30
N LYS A 200 -74.06 -53.41 14.02
CA LYS A 200 -73.86 -54.67 14.77
C LYS A 200 -74.95 -54.90 15.82
N GLN A 201 -75.32 -53.85 16.56
CA GLN A 201 -76.37 -53.95 17.57
C GLN A 201 -77.75 -54.27 16.95
N ALA A 202 -78.10 -53.60 15.84
CA ALA A 202 -79.34 -53.87 15.10
C ALA A 202 -79.37 -55.30 14.53
N GLN A 203 -78.24 -55.79 14.04
CA GLN A 203 -78.13 -57.14 13.49
C GLN A 203 -78.29 -58.22 14.58
N ASN A 204 -77.75 -57.99 15.78
CA ASN A 204 -77.95 -58.87 16.92
C ASN A 204 -79.43 -58.93 17.34
N LEU A 205 -80.12 -57.77 17.41
CA LEU A 205 -81.54 -57.69 17.74
C LEU A 205 -82.47 -58.35 16.71
N ALA A 206 -82.06 -58.40 15.44
CA ALA A 206 -82.83 -59.06 14.37
C ALA A 206 -82.63 -60.59 14.32
N SER A 207 -81.69 -61.12 15.11
CA SER A 207 -81.32 -62.55 15.13
C SER A 207 -81.90 -63.31 16.34
N GLU A 208 -82.60 -62.62 17.24
CA GLU A 208 -83.35 -63.15 18.39
C GLU A 208 -84.85 -63.21 18.08
#